data_AF-A0A7D5SHD1-F1
#
_entry.id   AF-A0A7D5SHD1-F1
#
_cell.length_a   1.000
_cell.length_b   1.000
_cell.length_c   1.000
_cell.angle_alpha   90.00
_cell.angle_beta   90.00
_cell.angle_gamma   90.00
#
_symmetry.space_group_name_H-M   'P 1'
#
loop_
_entity.id
_entity.type
_entity.pdbx_description
1 polymer ?
#
loop_
_entity_poly.entity_id
_entity_poly.type
_entity_poly.pdbx_seq_one_letter_code
_entity_poly.pdbx_strand_id
1 'polypeptide(L)'
;MTDQQKEFLYLCIVEQLDYKTIAERLDLPNSTLTNWYEDLKDERLAIASIRNLWTRKKIKMAFSDFYKWYLSHERKCFYCDITEPQIKELIDSGRLTTKRLATRGRKLELDRKQPDLEYDNFDNLAFACYWCNNAKTDTFTEEEFLKVGKVFKEIWKQRLER
;
A
#
# COMPACT_ATOMS: atom_id res chain seq x y z
N MET A 1 -11.96 16.00 3.32
CA MET A 1 -10.87 16.58 2.51
C MET A 1 -11.44 17.13 1.21
N THR A 2 -11.19 18.41 0.91
CA THR A 2 -11.62 19.06 -0.35
C THR A 2 -10.70 18.69 -1.51
N ASP A 3 -11.11 18.97 -2.75
CA ASP A 3 -10.26 18.69 -3.93
C ASP A 3 -8.99 19.57 -3.96
N GLN A 4 -9.07 20.81 -3.48
CA GLN A 4 -7.89 21.65 -3.31
C GLN A 4 -6.92 21.11 -2.26
N GLN A 5 -7.43 20.53 -1.15
CA GLN A 5 -6.57 19.88 -0.15
C GLN A 5 -5.90 18.61 -0.71
N LYS A 6 -6.59 17.84 -1.56
CA LYS A 6 -6.01 16.69 -2.27
C LYS A 6 -4.88 17.14 -3.21
N GLU A 7 -5.14 18.17 -4.01
CA GLU A 7 -4.14 18.72 -4.94
C GLU A 7 -2.95 19.30 -4.17
N PHE A 8 -3.19 20.02 -3.07
CA PHE A 8 -2.13 20.49 -2.18
C PHE A 8 -1.24 19.34 -1.68
N LEU A 9 -1.83 18.27 -1.15
CA LEU A 9 -1.07 17.10 -0.68
C LEU A 9 -0.28 16.44 -1.81
N TYR A 10 -0.87 16.34 -3.01
CA TYR A 10 -0.18 15.81 -4.18
C TYR A 10 1.05 16.67 -4.53
N LEU A 11 0.86 17.98 -4.72
CA LEU A 11 1.95 18.88 -5.10
C LEU A 11 3.03 18.99 -4.02
N CYS A 12 2.64 19.07 -2.75
CA CYS A 12 3.55 19.26 -1.63
C CYS A 12 4.30 17.97 -1.27
N ILE A 13 3.60 16.82 -1.19
CA ILE A 13 4.17 15.59 -0.64
C ILE A 13 4.61 14.62 -1.74
N VAL A 14 3.93 14.58 -2.88
CA VAL A 14 4.26 13.67 -3.99
C VAL A 14 5.28 14.32 -4.93
N GLU A 15 4.98 15.51 -5.45
CA GLU A 15 5.85 16.26 -6.37
C GLU A 15 6.94 17.10 -5.65
N GLN A 16 6.81 17.32 -4.34
CA GLN A 16 7.76 18.09 -3.52
C GLN A 16 8.02 19.52 -4.02
N LEU A 17 6.98 20.17 -4.55
CA LEU A 17 7.07 21.57 -4.96
C LEU A 17 7.17 22.51 -3.75
N ASP A 18 7.79 23.66 -3.97
CA ASP A 18 7.87 24.70 -2.94
C ASP A 18 6.51 25.40 -2.74
N TYR A 19 6.32 25.98 -1.56
CA TYR A 19 5.04 26.59 -1.17
C TYR A 19 4.63 27.75 -2.06
N LYS A 20 5.58 28.53 -2.59
CA LYS A 20 5.28 29.65 -3.48
C LYS A 20 4.66 29.14 -4.77
N THR A 21 5.28 28.13 -5.40
CA THR A 21 4.76 27.49 -6.61
C THR A 21 3.36 26.89 -6.37
N ILE A 22 3.14 26.25 -5.21
CA ILE A 22 1.84 25.66 -4.87
C ILE A 22 0.77 26.73 -4.63
N ALA A 23 1.11 27.80 -3.91
CA ALA A 23 0.22 28.91 -3.62
C ALA A 23 -0.26 29.60 -4.91
N GLU A 24 0.67 29.85 -5.84
CA GLU A 24 0.36 30.39 -7.17
C GLU A 24 -0.55 29.45 -7.98
N ARG A 25 -0.28 28.14 -7.95
CA ARG A 25 -1.06 27.15 -8.71
C ARG A 25 -2.48 26.93 -8.17
N LEU A 26 -2.66 27.03 -6.85
CA LEU A 26 -3.96 26.84 -6.21
C LEU A 26 -4.76 28.13 -6.03
N ASP A 27 -4.16 29.29 -6.35
CA ASP A 27 -4.70 30.62 -6.07
C ASP A 27 -5.07 30.80 -4.58
N LEU A 28 -4.13 30.47 -3.70
CA LEU A 28 -4.32 30.49 -2.26
C LEU A 28 -3.15 31.17 -1.54
N PRO A 29 -3.38 31.87 -0.42
CA PRO A 29 -2.29 32.44 0.36
C PRO A 29 -1.47 31.34 1.05
N ASN A 30 -0.17 31.57 1.22
CA ASN A 30 0.74 30.65 1.92
C ASN A 30 0.26 30.28 3.34
N SER A 31 -0.43 31.18 4.04
CA SER A 31 -1.00 30.91 5.37
C SER A 31 -2.01 29.75 5.34
N THR A 32 -2.82 29.64 4.29
CA THR A 32 -3.75 28.53 4.10
C THR A 32 -3.00 27.21 3.93
N LEU A 33 -1.92 27.20 3.14
CA LEU A 33 -1.11 26.00 2.92
C LEU A 33 -0.42 25.54 4.20
N THR A 34 0.06 26.48 5.03
CA THR A 34 0.64 26.17 6.34
C THR A 34 -0.39 25.52 7.26
N ASN A 35 -1.60 26.08 7.33
CA ASN A 35 -2.68 25.49 8.13
C ASN A 35 -3.04 24.08 7.63
N TRP A 36 -3.20 23.90 6.31
CA TRP A 36 -3.49 22.59 5.73
C TRP A 36 -2.38 21.56 5.97
N TYR A 37 -1.11 21.99 6.01
CA TYR A 37 -0.03 21.07 6.36
C TYR A 37 -0.20 20.52 7.78
N GLU A 38 -0.58 21.34 8.74
CA GLU A 38 -0.84 20.87 10.10
C GLU A 38 -2.14 20.06 10.19
N ASP A 39 -3.22 20.53 9.57
CA ASP A 39 -4.54 19.90 9.63
C ASP A 39 -4.57 18.52 8.95
N LEU A 40 -3.80 18.34 7.86
CA LEU A 40 -3.77 17.10 7.06
C LEU A 40 -2.64 16.15 7.47
N LYS A 41 -2.25 16.18 8.75
CA LYS A 41 -1.12 15.40 9.27
C LYS A 41 -1.27 13.91 9.00
N ASP A 42 -2.46 13.34 9.17
CA ASP A 42 -2.69 11.90 9.01
C ASP A 42 -2.58 11.48 7.54
N GLU A 43 -3.11 12.27 6.61
CA GLU A 43 -2.97 12.06 5.18
C GLU A 43 -1.50 12.18 4.75
N ARG A 44 -0.76 13.16 5.27
CA ARG A 44 0.68 13.28 5.02
C ARG A 44 1.44 12.05 5.49
N LEU A 45 1.14 11.54 6.69
CA LEU A 45 1.76 10.33 7.22
C LEU A 45 1.41 9.10 6.38
N ALA A 46 0.19 9.01 5.86
CA ALA A 46 -0.20 7.96 4.93
C ALA A 46 0.64 7.99 3.65
N ILE A 47 0.79 9.16 3.01
CA ILE A 47 1.63 9.31 1.81
C ILE A 47 3.11 9.01 2.12
N ALA A 48 3.61 9.51 3.26
CA ALA A 48 4.98 9.23 3.71
C ALA A 48 5.23 7.73 3.90
N SER A 49 4.24 6.96 4.38
CA SER A 49 4.36 5.51 4.50
C SER A 49 4.52 4.80 3.15
N ILE A 50 3.85 5.32 2.10
CA ILE A 50 3.97 4.83 0.72
C ILE A 50 5.36 5.20 0.17
N ARG A 51 5.84 6.41 0.45
CA ARG A 51 7.21 6.83 0.08
C ARG A 51 8.28 5.98 0.76
N ASN A 52 8.10 5.66 2.03
CA ASN A 52 9.01 4.76 2.74
C ASN A 52 9.04 3.35 2.12
N LEU A 53 7.90 2.85 1.66
CA LEU A 53 7.82 1.59 0.93
C LEU A 53 8.62 1.67 -0.39
N TRP A 54 8.39 2.72 -1.18
CA TRP A 54 9.11 3.01 -2.44
C TRP A 54 10.63 3.05 -2.21
N THR A 55 11.09 3.85 -1.25
CA THR A 55 12.52 3.98 -0.90
C THR A 55 13.11 2.65 -0.44
N ARG A 56 12.44 1.93 0.47
CA ARG A 56 12.92 0.66 1.02
C ARG A 56 13.06 -0.42 -0.05
N LYS A 57 12.17 -0.41 -1.04
CA LYS A 57 12.20 -1.34 -2.19
C LYS A 57 13.17 -0.90 -3.29
N LYS A 58 13.80 0.28 -3.15
CA LYS A 58 14.78 0.83 -4.09
C LYS A 58 14.21 0.94 -5.52
N ILE A 59 12.94 1.30 -5.62
CA ILE A 59 12.27 1.55 -6.90
C ILE A 59 12.92 2.80 -7.53
N LYS A 60 13.36 2.69 -8.77
CA LYS A 60 14.03 3.75 -9.53
C LYS A 60 13.04 4.65 -10.26
N MET A 61 11.88 4.12 -10.65
CA MET A 61 10.80 4.94 -11.19
C MET A 61 10.38 6.05 -10.23
N ALA A 62 9.88 7.15 -10.79
CA ALA A 62 9.47 8.32 -10.03
C ALA A 62 8.43 7.96 -8.95
N PHE A 63 8.53 8.58 -7.78
CA PHE A 63 7.57 8.34 -6.70
C PHE A 63 6.14 8.67 -7.11
N SER A 64 5.93 9.70 -7.94
CA SER A 64 4.60 10.06 -8.44
C SER A 64 3.95 8.93 -9.26
N ASP A 65 4.73 8.24 -10.09
CA ASP A 65 4.24 7.08 -10.85
C ASP A 65 3.92 5.91 -9.92
N PHE A 66 4.80 5.61 -8.97
CA PHE A 66 4.56 4.56 -7.98
C PHE A 66 3.34 4.89 -7.10
N TYR A 67 3.16 6.15 -6.71
CA TYR A 67 2.04 6.62 -5.91
C TYR A 67 0.71 6.46 -6.66
N LYS A 68 0.67 6.84 -7.95
CA LYS A 68 -0.48 6.61 -8.82
C LYS A 68 -0.82 5.13 -8.94
N TRP A 69 0.19 4.28 -9.19
CA TRP A 69 0.02 2.83 -9.21
C TRP A 69 -0.51 2.30 -7.88
N TYR A 70 0.04 2.74 -6.76
CA TYR A 70 -0.36 2.27 -5.42
C TYR A 70 -1.83 2.58 -5.13
N LEU A 71 -2.33 3.75 -5.55
CA LEU A 71 -3.71 4.17 -5.35
C LEU A 71 -4.70 3.57 -6.37
N SER A 72 -4.25 3.19 -7.56
CA SER A 72 -5.11 2.57 -8.57
C SER A 72 -5.47 1.11 -8.25
N HIS A 73 -4.77 0.51 -7.29
CA HIS A 73 -4.96 -0.88 -6.90
C HIS A 73 -5.76 -1.00 -5.60
N GLU A 74 -6.75 -1.89 -5.61
CA GLU A 74 -7.52 -2.22 -4.42
C GLU A 74 -6.62 -2.77 -3.31
N ARG A 75 -6.86 -2.34 -2.07
CA ARG A 75 -6.10 -2.73 -0.87
C ARG A 75 -6.50 -4.13 -0.36
N LYS A 76 -6.31 -5.14 -1.21
CA LYS A 76 -6.51 -6.56 -0.91
C LYS A 76 -5.36 -7.43 -1.40
N CYS A 77 -5.22 -8.62 -0.84
CA CYS A 77 -4.26 -9.60 -1.33
C CYS A 77 -4.66 -10.10 -2.71
N PHE A 78 -3.77 -9.99 -3.69
CA PHE A 78 -3.96 -10.47 -5.06
C PHE A 78 -4.25 -11.98 -5.15
N TYR A 79 -3.70 -12.78 -4.23
CA TYR A 79 -3.84 -14.24 -4.28
C TYR A 79 -5.07 -14.78 -3.55
N CYS A 80 -5.44 -14.20 -2.40
CA CYS A 80 -6.50 -14.73 -1.55
C CYS A 80 -7.61 -13.72 -1.19
N ASP A 81 -7.57 -12.52 -1.77
CA ASP A 81 -8.53 -11.42 -1.58
C ASP A 81 -8.68 -10.88 -0.15
N ILE A 82 -7.92 -11.38 0.84
CA ILE A 82 -8.02 -10.86 2.20
C ILE A 82 -7.55 -9.39 2.25
N THR A 83 -8.31 -8.57 2.97
CA THR A 83 -8.05 -7.14 3.16
C THR A 83 -7.32 -6.87 4.49
N GLU A 84 -6.68 -5.70 4.62
CA GLU A 84 -6.04 -5.31 5.89
C GLU A 84 -7.03 -5.21 7.07
N PRO A 85 -8.27 -4.70 6.90
CA PRO A 85 -9.30 -4.76 7.95
C PRO A 85 -9.65 -6.19 8.39
N GLN A 86 -9.81 -7.13 7.45
CA GLN A 86 -10.08 -8.53 7.79
C GLN A 86 -8.90 -9.20 8.51
N ILE A 87 -7.66 -8.89 8.09
CA ILE A 87 -6.45 -9.33 8.80
C ILE A 87 -6.48 -8.80 10.24
N LYS A 88 -6.79 -7.52 10.42
CA LYS A 88 -6.88 -6.89 11.74
C LYS A 88 -7.93 -7.59 12.61
N GLU A 89 -9.13 -7.79 12.07
CA GLU A 89 -10.23 -8.48 12.77
C GLU A 89 -9.82 -9.87 13.24
N LEU A 90 -9.23 -10.68 12.36
CA LEU A 90 -8.80 -12.03 12.69
C LEU A 90 -7.69 -12.06 13.75
N ILE A 91 -6.78 -11.08 13.74
CA ILE A 91 -5.72 -10.95 14.75
C ILE A 91 -6.33 -10.54 16.09
N ASP A 92 -7.16 -9.51 16.11
CA ASP A 92 -7.77 -8.96 17.34
C ASP A 92 -8.66 -10.00 18.03
N SER A 93 -9.35 -10.83 17.27
CA SER A 93 -10.18 -11.93 17.78
C SER A 93 -9.39 -13.20 18.13
N GLY A 94 -8.06 -13.21 17.97
CA GLY A 94 -7.22 -14.40 18.19
C GLY A 94 -7.41 -15.55 17.19
N ARG A 95 -8.15 -15.33 16.09
CA ARG A 95 -8.43 -16.33 15.03
C ARG A 95 -7.28 -16.44 14.01
N LEU A 96 -6.29 -15.55 14.10
CA LEU A 96 -5.08 -15.54 13.29
C LEU A 96 -3.86 -15.10 14.10
N THR A 97 -2.87 -15.99 14.18
CA THR A 97 -1.62 -15.75 14.89
C THR A 97 -0.42 -16.13 14.03
N THR A 98 0.73 -15.48 14.27
CA THR A 98 2.02 -15.88 13.70
C THR A 98 3.16 -15.35 14.58
N LYS A 99 4.27 -16.09 14.64
CA LYS A 99 5.51 -15.65 15.31
C LYS A 99 6.09 -14.37 14.71
N ARG A 100 5.67 -13.99 13.49
CA ARG A 100 6.13 -12.78 12.79
C ARG A 100 5.27 -11.54 13.03
N LEU A 101 4.21 -11.62 13.84
CA LEU A 101 3.27 -10.51 14.03
C LEU A 101 3.96 -9.20 14.44
N ALA A 102 5.03 -9.26 15.23
CA ALA A 102 5.81 -8.07 15.62
C ALA A 102 6.38 -7.28 14.43
N THR A 103 6.63 -7.91 13.28
CA THR A 103 7.32 -7.29 12.14
C THR A 103 6.58 -7.40 10.80
N ARG A 104 5.69 -8.39 10.64
CA ARG A 104 4.96 -8.68 9.39
C ARG A 104 3.53 -9.16 9.66
N GLY A 105 2.72 -9.19 8.62
CA GLY A 105 1.39 -9.83 8.65
C GLY A 105 0.23 -8.97 9.11
N ARG A 106 0.45 -7.71 9.51
CA ARG A 106 -0.64 -6.74 9.76
C ARG A 106 -1.08 -5.95 8.53
N LYS A 107 -0.14 -5.73 7.60
CA LYS A 107 -0.34 -4.94 6.38
C LYS A 107 -0.03 -5.80 5.17
N LEU A 108 -0.61 -5.43 4.03
CA LEU A 108 -0.23 -6.02 2.75
C LEU A 108 1.20 -5.58 2.40
N GLU A 109 1.90 -6.49 1.73
CA GLU A 109 3.26 -6.31 1.27
C GLU A 109 3.29 -6.23 -0.25
N LEU A 110 4.37 -5.71 -0.82
CA LEU A 110 4.62 -5.84 -2.25
C LEU A 110 5.23 -7.21 -2.53
N ASP A 111 4.55 -7.96 -3.38
CA ASP A 111 5.04 -9.17 -4.01
C ASP A 111 5.45 -8.88 -5.47
N ARG A 112 6.37 -9.70 -5.98
CA ARG A 112 6.73 -9.76 -7.38
C ARG A 112 6.17 -11.07 -7.95
N LYS A 113 5.23 -10.96 -8.87
CA LYS A 113 4.57 -12.13 -9.50
C LYS A 113 5.61 -13.07 -10.09
N GLN A 114 6.57 -12.51 -10.82
CA GLN A 114 7.81 -13.11 -11.27
C GLN A 114 8.98 -12.65 -10.37
N PRO A 115 9.56 -13.55 -9.55
CA PRO A 115 10.58 -13.20 -8.55
C PRO A 115 11.92 -12.72 -9.11
N ASP A 116 12.22 -13.03 -10.36
CA ASP A 116 13.46 -12.68 -11.07
C ASP A 116 13.41 -11.27 -11.68
N LEU A 117 12.22 -10.70 -11.88
CA LEU A 117 12.05 -9.34 -12.37
C LEU A 117 12.22 -8.28 -11.26
N GLU A 118 12.57 -7.06 -11.64
CA GLU A 118 12.79 -5.92 -10.75
C GLU A 118 11.47 -5.29 -10.26
N TYR A 119 11.54 -4.49 -9.18
CA TYR A 119 10.38 -3.73 -8.68
C TYR A 119 9.96 -2.56 -9.58
N ASP A 120 10.80 -2.16 -10.53
CA ASP A 120 10.48 -1.12 -11.50
C ASP A 120 9.46 -1.56 -12.55
N ASN A 121 9.15 -2.86 -12.64
CA ASN A 121 8.05 -3.33 -13.47
C ASN A 121 6.75 -3.39 -12.65
N PHE A 122 5.95 -2.34 -12.74
CA PHE A 122 4.67 -2.23 -12.01
C PHE A 122 3.63 -3.29 -12.39
N ASP A 123 3.66 -3.83 -13.61
CA ASP A 123 2.77 -4.93 -14.02
C ASP A 123 3.12 -6.24 -13.31
N ASN A 124 4.39 -6.38 -12.90
CA ASN A 124 4.88 -7.49 -12.11
C ASN A 124 4.64 -7.35 -10.60
N LEU A 125 4.15 -6.19 -10.14
CA LEU A 125 3.88 -5.96 -8.72
C LEU A 125 2.45 -6.36 -8.35
N ALA A 126 2.31 -6.85 -7.12
CA ALA A 126 1.00 -7.13 -6.52
C ALA A 126 1.02 -6.83 -5.03
N PHE A 127 -0.12 -6.42 -4.47
CA PHE A 127 -0.31 -6.47 -3.03
C PHE A 127 -0.58 -7.90 -2.59
N ALA A 128 0.18 -8.40 -1.63
CA ALA A 128 0.00 -9.74 -1.09
C ALA A 128 -0.02 -9.69 0.44
N CYS A 129 -0.88 -10.49 1.07
CA CYS A 129 -0.78 -10.69 2.52
C CYS A 129 0.49 -11.47 2.84
N TYR A 130 0.98 -11.33 4.08
CA TYR A 130 2.17 -12.03 4.55
C TYR A 130 2.13 -13.54 4.29
N TRP A 131 0.99 -14.19 4.56
CA TRP A 131 0.88 -15.64 4.41
C TRP A 131 0.98 -16.09 2.95
N CYS A 132 0.33 -15.39 2.03
CA CYS A 132 0.45 -15.69 0.60
C CYS A 132 1.86 -15.42 0.08
N ASN A 133 2.42 -14.24 0.36
CA ASN A 133 3.77 -13.90 -0.11
C ASN A 133 4.82 -14.88 0.45
N ASN A 134 4.72 -15.20 1.74
CA ASN A 134 5.67 -16.13 2.37
C ASN A 134 5.52 -17.58 1.91
N ALA A 135 4.32 -18.03 1.53
CA ALA A 135 4.10 -19.36 1.00
C ALA A 135 4.39 -19.49 -0.50
N LYS A 136 4.23 -18.40 -1.28
CA LYS A 136 4.58 -18.37 -2.71
C LYS A 136 6.08 -18.52 -2.93
N THR A 137 6.85 -17.89 -2.05
CA THR A 137 8.32 -17.79 -2.15
C THR A 137 8.74 -17.29 -3.55
N ASP A 138 9.94 -17.64 -3.97
CA ASP A 138 10.42 -17.55 -5.34
C ASP A 138 10.15 -18.83 -6.15
N THR A 139 9.43 -19.80 -5.58
CA THR A 139 9.27 -21.14 -6.15
C THR A 139 8.07 -21.26 -7.08
N PHE A 140 6.91 -20.70 -6.69
CA PHE A 140 5.69 -20.84 -7.46
C PHE A 140 5.48 -19.67 -8.42
N THR A 141 5.01 -20.00 -9.64
CA THR A 141 4.52 -19.01 -10.59
C THR A 141 3.26 -18.31 -10.06
N GLU A 142 2.93 -17.15 -10.63
CA GLU A 142 1.67 -16.45 -10.35
C GLU A 142 0.45 -17.38 -10.54
N GLU A 143 0.40 -18.11 -11.65
CA GLU A 143 -0.73 -18.95 -12.01
C GLU A 143 -0.91 -20.15 -11.07
N GLU A 144 0.19 -20.81 -10.69
CA GLU A 144 0.18 -21.89 -9.71
C GLU A 144 -0.29 -21.36 -8.35
N PHE A 145 0.26 -20.23 -7.92
CA PHE A 145 -0.03 -19.72 -6.60
C PHE A 145 -1.43 -19.12 -6.48
N LEU A 146 -2.03 -18.63 -7.57
CA LEU A 146 -3.45 -18.25 -7.60
C LEU A 146 -4.37 -19.44 -7.24
N LYS A 147 -3.98 -20.68 -7.59
CA LYS A 147 -4.74 -21.89 -7.21
C LYS A 147 -4.67 -22.13 -5.70
N VAL A 148 -3.50 -21.95 -5.10
CA VAL A 148 -3.29 -22.04 -3.63
C VAL A 148 -3.99 -20.90 -2.89
N GLY A 149 -3.93 -19.68 -3.44
CA GLY A 149 -4.56 -18.49 -2.87
C GLY A 149 -6.08 -18.62 -2.73
N LYS A 150 -6.75 -19.32 -3.66
CA LYS A 150 -8.18 -19.68 -3.53
C LYS A 150 -8.45 -20.53 -2.29
N VAL A 151 -7.58 -21.49 -1.97
CA VAL A 151 -7.71 -22.29 -0.75
C VAL A 151 -7.56 -21.42 0.49
N PHE A 152 -6.58 -20.51 0.50
CA PHE A 152 -6.40 -19.57 1.61
C PHE A 152 -7.63 -18.67 1.79
N LYS A 153 -8.23 -18.18 0.69
CA LYS A 153 -9.45 -17.38 0.72
C LYS A 153 -10.59 -18.07 1.45
N GLU A 154 -10.84 -19.35 1.13
CA GLU A 154 -11.90 -20.12 1.81
C GLU A 154 -11.59 -20.35 3.29
N ILE A 155 -10.32 -20.60 3.65
CA ILE A 155 -9.91 -20.68 5.06
C ILE A 155 -10.16 -19.36 5.79
N TRP A 156 -9.86 -18.21 5.16
CA TRP A 156 -10.09 -16.90 5.78
C TRP A 156 -11.57 -16.62 5.99
N LYS A 157 -12.43 -16.94 5.02
CA LYS A 157 -13.89 -16.81 5.17
C LYS A 157 -14.42 -17.62 6.35
N GLN A 158 -14.05 -18.90 6.43
CA GLN A 158 -14.47 -19.78 7.53
C GLN A 158 -13.99 -19.28 8.90
N ARG A 159 -12.84 -18.61 8.96
CA ARG A 159 -12.37 -18.02 10.21
C ARG A 159 -13.14 -16.74 10.56
N LEU A 160 -13.49 -15.92 9.58
CA LEU A 160 -14.24 -14.68 9.78
C LEU A 160 -15.69 -14.94 10.23
N GLU A 161 -16.27 -16.06 9.84
CA GLU A 161 -17.65 -16.46 10.21
C GLU A 161 -17.79 -17.04 11.63
N ARG A 162 -16.68 -17.30 12.34
CA ARG A 162 -16.68 -17.85 13.72
C ARG A 162 -16.80 -16.78 14.79
#